data_AF-A0A918B6E2-F1
#
_entry.id   AF-A0A918B6E2-F1
#
_cell.length_a   1.000
_cell.length_b   1.000
_cell.length_c   1.000
_cell.angle_alpha   90.00
_cell.angle_beta   90.00
_cell.angle_gamma   90.00
#
_symmetry.space_group_name_H-M   'P 1'
#
loop_
_entity.id
_entity.type
_entity.pdbx_description
1 polymer ?
#
loop_
_entity_poly.entity_id
_entity_poly.type
_entity_poly.pdbx_seq_one_letter_code
_entity_poly.pdbx_strand_id
1 'polypeptide(L)'
;MFDLLLAQYGVRRDGLPGEWSTGYEDASQPYTPAWQEGVTSVPADAVVRLAREFAHTAEKTRGRCVIVMGAGTNHWFHSDTIYRAFLGLLMLTGCQGVNGSGWAHAPPGSAARGRPLLDTGALPPGHRRVTAGSRAPGGCRPGRCP
;
A
#
# COMPACT_ATOMS: atom_id res chain seq x y z
N MET A 1 15.67 -9.67 11.03
CA MET A 1 14.89 -9.70 9.76
C MET A 1 14.90 -8.34 9.07
N PHE A 2 14.63 -7.23 9.77
CA PHE A 2 14.62 -5.89 9.17
C PHE A 2 15.93 -5.49 8.48
N ASP A 3 17.09 -5.78 9.08
CA ASP A 3 18.38 -5.46 8.46
C ASP A 3 18.63 -6.23 7.15
N LEU A 4 18.18 -7.49 7.06
CA LEU A 4 18.27 -8.28 5.82
C LEU A 4 17.36 -7.73 4.73
N LEU A 5 16.17 -7.25 5.09
CA LEU A 5 15.26 -6.60 4.15
C LEU A 5 15.90 -5.33 3.58
N LEU A 6 16.45 -4.47 4.45
CA LEU A 6 17.12 -3.24 4.02
C LEU A 6 18.36 -3.53 3.18
N ALA A 7 19.14 -4.57 3.53
CA ALA A 7 20.26 -5.02 2.74
C ALA A 7 19.84 -5.48 1.34
N GLN A 8 18.73 -6.23 1.23
CA GLN A 8 18.18 -6.63 -0.07
C GLN A 8 17.80 -5.42 -0.95
N TYR A 9 17.28 -4.35 -0.36
CA TYR A 9 16.93 -3.11 -1.08
C TYR A 9 18.11 -2.11 -1.22
N GLY A 10 19.34 -2.50 -0.86
CA GLY A 10 20.51 -1.64 -1.00
C GLY A 10 20.53 -0.42 -0.07
N VAL A 11 19.75 -0.45 1.02
CA VAL A 11 19.70 0.63 2.03
C VAL A 11 20.79 0.39 3.07
N ARG A 12 21.86 1.18 2.99
CA ARG A 12 23.00 1.10 3.91
C ARG A 12 22.60 1.38 5.35
N ARG A 13 23.18 0.60 6.27
CA ARG A 13 23.11 0.83 7.71
C ARG A 13 24.50 0.82 8.34
N ASP A 14 24.67 1.67 9.35
CA ASP A 14 25.93 1.80 10.07
C ASP A 14 26.33 0.48 10.73
N GLY A 15 27.61 0.13 10.59
CA GLY A 15 28.19 -1.08 11.18
C GLY A 15 27.91 -2.38 10.41
N LEU A 16 27.21 -2.35 9.27
CA LEU A 16 26.98 -3.54 8.44
C LEU A 16 27.96 -3.59 7.25
N PRO A 17 28.64 -4.74 7.02
CA PRO A 17 29.49 -4.92 5.87
C PRO A 17 28.66 -5.08 4.59
N GLY A 18 29.24 -4.71 3.45
CA GLY A 18 28.61 -4.89 2.14
C GLY A 18 29.02 -3.84 1.13
N GLU A 19 28.70 -4.11 -0.13
CA GLU A 19 28.67 -3.09 -1.18
C GLU A 19 27.32 -2.39 -1.14
N TRP A 20 27.34 -1.06 -1.23
CA TRP A 20 26.16 -0.22 -1.04
C TRP A 20 26.07 0.79 -2.16
N SER A 21 24.84 1.13 -2.55
CA SER A 21 24.60 2.21 -3.51
C SER A 21 25.16 3.54 -3.01
N THR A 22 25.74 4.29 -3.94
CA THR A 22 26.22 5.66 -3.69
C THR A 22 25.09 6.68 -3.70
N GLY A 23 23.92 6.32 -4.23
CA GLY A 23 22.71 7.13 -4.27
C GLY A 23 21.67 6.57 -5.22
N TYR A 24 20.63 7.36 -5.50
CA TYR A 24 19.55 6.94 -6.41
C TYR A 24 19.99 6.83 -7.87
N GLU A 25 21.02 7.58 -8.25
CA GLU A 25 21.59 7.61 -9.61
C GLU A 25 22.54 6.44 -9.89
N ASP A 26 22.81 5.58 -8.91
CA ASP A 26 23.75 4.48 -9.03
C ASP A 26 23.12 3.28 -9.76
N ALA A 27 23.27 3.25 -11.09
CA ALA A 27 22.74 2.17 -11.92
C ALA A 27 23.47 0.82 -11.75
N SER A 28 24.63 0.80 -11.07
CA SER A 28 25.40 -0.43 -10.87
C SER A 28 24.84 -1.32 -9.78
N GLN A 29 24.03 -0.75 -8.88
CA GLN A 29 23.47 -1.44 -7.73
C GLN A 29 21.99 -1.77 -7.96
N PRO A 30 21.53 -2.99 -7.63
CA PRO A 30 20.14 -3.36 -7.81
C PRO A 30 19.21 -2.55 -6.89
N TYR A 31 17.95 -2.42 -7.30
CA TYR A 31 16.88 -1.71 -6.59
C TYR A 31 17.06 -0.20 -6.43
N THR A 32 18.06 0.42 -7.08
CA THR A 32 18.11 1.88 -7.24
C THR A 32 17.15 2.34 -8.35
N PRO A 33 16.66 3.59 -8.30
CA PRO A 33 15.89 4.17 -9.40
C PRO A 33 16.61 4.13 -10.75
N ALA A 34 17.91 4.47 -10.79
CA ALA A 34 18.68 4.40 -12.03
C ALA A 34 18.82 2.98 -12.60
N TRP A 35 18.98 1.97 -11.73
CA TRP A 35 18.96 0.57 -12.16
C TRP A 35 17.59 0.14 -12.69
N GLN A 36 16.51 0.51 -11.98
CA GLN A 36 15.15 0.14 -12.36
C GLN A 36 14.72 0.79 -13.69
N GLU A 37 15.17 2.01 -13.98
CA GLU A 37 14.93 2.67 -15.26
C GLU A 37 15.47 1.83 -16.43
N GLY A 38 16.69 1.30 -16.31
CA GLY A 38 17.27 0.41 -17.31
C GLY A 38 16.48 -0.90 -17.50
N VAL A 39 15.85 -1.41 -16.44
CA VAL A 39 15.06 -2.67 -16.47
C VAL A 39 13.66 -2.47 -17.04
N THR A 40 13.02 -1.34 -16.74
CA THR A 40 11.57 -1.14 -16.99
C THR A 40 11.26 -0.05 -18.00
N SER A 41 12.26 0.75 -18.38
CA SER A 41 12.11 1.97 -19.21
C SER A 41 11.21 3.04 -18.59
N VAL A 42 10.87 2.95 -17.31
CA VAL A 42 10.15 4.02 -16.59
C VAL A 42 11.18 4.99 -15.99
N PRO A 43 11.08 6.30 -16.26
CA PRO A 43 12.03 7.29 -15.76
C PRO A 43 12.22 7.25 -14.23
N ALA A 44 13.48 7.29 -13.78
CA ALA A 44 13.85 7.20 -12.38
C ALA A 44 13.24 8.35 -11.55
N ASP A 45 13.19 9.56 -12.11
CA ASP A 45 12.61 10.74 -11.45
C ASP A 45 11.10 10.55 -11.16
N ALA A 46 10.36 9.94 -12.10
CA ALA A 46 8.95 9.62 -11.94
C ALA A 46 8.73 8.59 -10.84
N VAL A 47 9.58 7.56 -10.76
CA VAL A 47 9.51 6.54 -9.71
C VAL A 47 9.85 7.12 -8.34
N VAL A 48 10.89 7.93 -8.22
CA VAL A 48 11.25 8.61 -6.97
C VAL A 48 10.12 9.52 -6.51
N ARG A 49 9.53 10.31 -7.42
CA ARG A 49 8.40 11.19 -7.09
C ARG A 49 7.20 10.39 -6.59
N LEU A 50 6.78 9.37 -7.32
CA LEU A 50 5.65 8.52 -6.95
C LEU A 50 5.87 7.83 -5.59
N ALA A 51 7.07 7.29 -5.35
CA ALA A 51 7.41 6.64 -4.09
C ALA A 51 7.31 7.61 -2.90
N ARG A 52 7.80 8.85 -3.06
CA ARG A 52 7.71 9.90 -2.04
C ARG A 52 6.27 10.34 -1.80
N GLU A 53 5.49 10.55 -2.86
CA GLU A 53 4.07 10.92 -2.75
C GLU A 53 3.24 9.82 -2.07
N PHE A 54 3.51 8.56 -2.41
CA PHE A 54 2.87 7.41 -1.78
C PHE A 54 3.20 7.31 -0.30
N ALA A 55 4.47 7.40 0.08
CA ALA A 55 4.92 7.36 1.47
C ALA A 55 4.36 8.54 2.28
N HIS A 56 4.38 9.76 1.72
CA HIS A 56 3.82 10.96 2.34
C HIS A 56 2.31 10.84 2.56
N THR A 57 1.60 10.28 1.59
CA THR A 57 0.15 10.03 1.72
C THR A 57 -0.10 8.99 2.80
N ALA A 58 0.66 7.90 2.83
CA ALA A 58 0.54 6.87 3.85
C ALA A 58 0.79 7.45 5.25
N GLU A 59 1.86 8.24 5.43
CA GLU A 59 2.18 8.90 6.69
C GLU A 59 1.04 9.83 7.15
N LYS A 60 0.63 10.78 6.30
CA LYS A 60 -0.42 11.76 6.62
C LYS A 60 -1.76 11.14 6.94
N THR A 61 -2.07 10.02 6.30
CA THR A 61 -3.38 9.38 6.40
C THR A 61 -3.40 8.20 7.38
N ARG A 62 -2.26 7.88 8.01
CA ARG A 62 -2.04 6.70 8.86
C ARG A 62 -2.33 5.39 8.12
N GLY A 63 -1.69 5.21 6.98
CA GLY A 63 -1.71 3.98 6.19
C GLY A 63 -2.85 3.89 5.17
N ARG A 64 -3.51 5.00 4.79
CA ARG A 64 -4.62 4.95 3.81
C ARG A 64 -4.15 5.04 2.36
N CYS A 65 -3.28 4.11 1.96
CA CYS A 65 -2.90 3.89 0.56
C CYS A 65 -3.28 2.49 0.12
N VAL A 66 -3.66 2.34 -1.16
CA VAL A 66 -4.10 1.07 -1.73
C VAL A 66 -3.39 0.81 -3.05
N ILE A 67 -2.99 -0.44 -3.26
CA ILE A 67 -2.53 -0.93 -4.56
C ILE A 67 -3.61 -1.86 -5.11
N VAL A 68 -4.18 -1.47 -6.25
CA VAL A 68 -5.16 -2.28 -6.98
C VAL A 68 -4.43 -2.99 -8.10
N MET A 69 -4.52 -4.32 -8.13
CA MET A 69 -3.83 -5.13 -9.12
C MET A 69 -4.76 -6.16 -9.75
N GLY A 70 -4.45 -6.58 -10.97
CA GLY A 70 -5.24 -7.54 -11.73
C GLY A 70 -4.38 -8.53 -12.53
N ALA A 71 -4.96 -9.14 -13.56
CA ALA A 71 -4.30 -10.14 -14.39
C ALA A 71 -2.99 -9.65 -15.03
N GLY A 72 -2.90 -8.36 -15.38
CA GLY A 72 -1.71 -7.76 -16.02
C GLY A 72 -0.43 -7.88 -15.18
N THR A 73 -0.55 -8.08 -13.87
CA THR A 73 0.56 -8.29 -12.94
C THR A 73 0.57 -9.68 -12.32
N ASN A 74 -0.56 -10.41 -12.34
CA ASN A 74 -0.69 -11.72 -11.68
C ASN A 74 -0.49 -12.91 -12.63
N HIS A 75 -0.72 -12.76 -13.93
CA HIS A 75 -0.64 -13.86 -14.90
C HIS A 75 0.73 -13.93 -15.58
N TRP A 76 1.79 -13.77 -14.80
CA TRP A 76 3.18 -13.90 -15.22
C TRP A 76 3.85 -15.03 -14.45
N PHE A 77 4.88 -15.65 -15.05
CA PHE A 77 5.61 -16.75 -14.42
C PHE A 77 6.21 -16.37 -13.06
N HIS A 78 6.71 -15.13 -12.93
CA HIS A 78 7.25 -14.56 -11.69
C HIS A 78 6.24 -13.63 -10.98
N SER A 79 4.94 -13.93 -11.06
CA SER A 79 3.92 -13.12 -10.39
C SER A 79 4.12 -13.06 -8.88
N ASP A 80 4.64 -14.13 -8.27
CA ASP A 80 5.00 -14.19 -6.85
C ASP A 80 5.94 -13.04 -6.43
N THR A 81 6.92 -12.72 -7.27
CA THR A 81 7.93 -11.68 -7.03
C THR A 81 7.27 -10.31 -7.10
N ILE A 82 6.39 -10.09 -8.07
CA ILE A 82 5.60 -8.87 -8.22
C ILE A 82 4.68 -8.67 -6.99
N TYR A 83 4.02 -9.73 -6.54
CA TYR A 83 3.16 -9.73 -5.35
C TYR A 83 3.92 -9.35 -4.09
N ARG A 84 5.08 -9.97 -3.88
CA ARG A 84 5.92 -9.70 -2.70
C ARG A 84 6.43 -8.27 -2.69
N ALA A 85 6.72 -7.68 -3.85
CA ALA A 85 7.08 -6.27 -3.96
C ALA A 85 5.94 -5.35 -3.50
N PHE A 86 4.70 -5.60 -3.95
CA PHE A 86 3.53 -4.81 -3.50
C PHE A 86 3.26 -4.95 -2.01
N LEU A 87 3.29 -6.18 -1.49
CA LEU A 87 3.10 -6.42 -0.06
C LEU A 87 4.22 -5.78 0.76
N GLY A 88 5.46 -5.86 0.30
CA GLY A 88 6.63 -5.21 0.92
C GLY A 88 6.42 -3.70 1.08
N LEU A 89 6.01 -3.02 0.00
CA LEU A 89 5.72 -1.58 0.04
C LEU A 89 4.59 -1.25 1.03
N LEU A 90 3.50 -2.01 1.00
CA LEU A 90 2.35 -1.78 1.88
C LEU A 90 2.67 -2.06 3.36
N MET A 91 3.55 -3.03 3.64
CA MET A 91 4.05 -3.31 4.99
C MET A 91 4.98 -2.20 5.48
N LEU A 92 5.94 -1.74 4.65
CA LEU A 92 6.87 -0.66 5.00
C LEU A 92 6.15 0.67 5.27
N THR A 93 5.04 0.91 4.58
CA THR A 93 4.24 2.14 4.73
C THR A 93 3.09 2.00 5.74
N GLY A 94 2.97 0.85 6.42
CA GLY A 94 1.93 0.62 7.42
C GLY A 94 0.50 0.64 6.85
N CYS A 95 0.33 0.35 5.57
CA CYS A 95 -0.97 0.41 4.90
C CYS A 95 -1.80 -0.87 5.06
N GLN A 96 -1.17 -1.98 5.45
CA GLN A 96 -1.86 -3.25 5.70
C GLN A 96 -2.71 -3.17 6.98
N GLY A 97 -3.94 -3.65 6.89
CA GLY A 97 -4.87 -3.69 8.03
C GLY A 97 -5.58 -2.38 8.35
N VAL A 98 -5.40 -1.33 7.53
CA VAL A 98 -6.13 -0.06 7.67
C VAL A 98 -7.38 -0.09 6.76
N ASN A 99 -8.48 0.52 7.24
CA ASN A 99 -9.75 0.51 6.49
C ASN A 99 -9.63 1.28 5.18
N GLY A 100 -10.00 0.63 4.07
CA GLY A 100 -9.93 1.22 2.72
C GLY A 100 -8.53 1.32 2.14
N SER A 101 -7.56 0.56 2.68
CA SER A 101 -6.16 0.55 2.26
C SER A 101 -5.64 -0.88 2.10
N GLY A 102 -4.37 -1.01 1.71
CA GLY A 102 -3.71 -2.29 1.57
C GLY A 102 -3.78 -2.81 0.13
N TRP A 103 -4.03 -4.10 -0.02
CA TRP A 103 -3.95 -4.80 -1.30
C TRP A 103 -5.35 -5.19 -1.76
N ALA A 104 -5.72 -4.79 -2.99
CA ALA A 104 -6.99 -5.12 -3.62
C ALA A 104 -6.74 -5.87 -4.93
N HIS A 105 -6.96 -7.18 -4.93
CA HIS A 105 -6.87 -7.99 -6.14
C HIS A 105 -8.22 -8.16 -6.81
N ALA A 106 -8.34 -7.57 -7.99
CA ALA A 106 -9.54 -7.61 -8.80
C ALA A 106 -9.45 -8.81 -9.77
N PRO A 107 -10.33 -9.82 -9.66
CA PRO A 107 -10.33 -10.94 -10.59
C PRO A 107 -10.80 -10.49 -12.00
N PRO A 108 -10.39 -11.21 -13.07
CA PRO A 108 -10.89 -10.95 -14.42
C PRO A 108 -12.42 -10.94 -14.46
N GLY A 109 -13.01 -9.89 -15.07
CA GLY A 109 -14.47 -9.72 -15.14
C GLY A 109 -15.09 -8.89 -14.00
N SER A 110 -14.32 -8.51 -12.98
CA SER A 110 -14.74 -7.50 -12.01
C SER A 110 -14.63 -6.10 -12.62
N ALA A 111 -15.55 -5.76 -13.53
CA ALA A 111 -15.75 -4.37 -13.92
C ALA A 111 -16.13 -3.60 -12.65
N ALA A 112 -15.18 -2.82 -12.11
CA ALA A 112 -15.44 -1.86 -11.05
C ALA A 112 -16.31 -0.74 -11.62
N ARG A 113 -17.60 -1.03 -11.83
CA ARG A 113 -18.61 -0.03 -12.16
C ARG A 113 -18.79 0.88 -10.93
N GLY A 114 -18.05 1.98 -10.91
CA GLY A 114 -18.41 3.21 -10.18
C GLY A 114 -18.56 3.13 -8.66
N ARG A 115 -18.13 2.06 -7.98
CA ARG A 115 -18.17 2.00 -6.50
C ARG A 115 -16.84 2.53 -5.95
N PRO A 116 -16.86 3.52 -5.05
CA PRO A 116 -15.64 3.96 -4.36
C PRO A 116 -15.04 2.78 -3.59
N LEU A 117 -13.74 2.53 -3.80
CA LEU A 117 -12.97 1.45 -3.18
C LEU A 117 -12.89 1.54 -1.63
N LEU A 118 -13.42 2.62 -1.04
CA LEU A 118 -13.59 2.82 0.40
C LEU A 118 -14.64 1.89 1.03
N ASP A 119 -15.41 1.14 0.23
CA ASP A 119 -16.52 0.29 0.70
C ASP A 119 -16.28 -1.21 0.43
N THR A 120 -15.04 -1.68 0.50
CA THR A 120 -14.73 -3.13 0.60
C THR A 120 -14.98 -3.71 2.00
N GLY A 121 -15.70 -2.99 2.86
CA GLY A 121 -16.34 -3.53 4.05
C GLY A 121 -17.70 -4.16 3.74
N ALA A 122 -17.77 -5.14 2.84
CA ALA A 122 -18.94 -6.01 2.75
C ALA A 122 -18.93 -6.97 3.94
N LEU A 123 -19.30 -6.44 5.10
CA LEU A 123 -19.57 -7.20 6.30
C LEU A 123 -20.75 -8.16 5.99
N PRO A 124 -20.64 -9.47 6.32
CA PRO A 124 -21.73 -10.40 6.07
C PRO A 124 -23.04 -9.92 6.73
N PRO A 125 -24.21 -10.24 6.16
CA PRO A 125 -25.49 -9.79 6.69
C PRO A 125 -25.64 -10.28 8.13
N GLY A 126 -25.58 -9.36 9.10
CA GLY A 126 -25.73 -9.67 10.52
C GLY A 126 -24.90 -8.81 11.49
N HIS A 127 -23.83 -8.17 11.05
CA HIS A 127 -23.04 -7.31 11.93
C HIS A 127 -23.37 -5.82 11.71
N ARG A 128 -23.72 -5.10 12.78
CA ARG A 128 -23.90 -3.64 12.74
C ARG A 128 -22.54 -2.96 12.72
N ARG A 129 -22.39 -1.97 11.84
CA ARG A 129 -21.28 -1.01 11.85
C ARG A 129 -21.26 -0.30 13.20
N VAL A 130 -20.21 -0.48 14.00
CA VAL A 130 -19.94 0.41 15.13
C VAL A 130 -19.42 1.70 14.51
N THR A 131 -20.31 2.66 14.28
CA THR A 131 -19.89 4.03 13.99
C THR A 131 -19.27 4.60 15.28
N ALA A 132 -18.01 5.01 15.20
CA ALA A 132 -17.41 5.83 16.25
C ALA A 132 -18.26 7.10 16.39
N GLY A 133 -19.02 7.20 17.49
CA GLY A 133 -19.85 8.38 17.77
C GLY A 133 -21.23 8.16 18.39
N SER A 134 -21.63 6.95 18.79
CA SER A 134 -22.92 6.77 19.51
C SER A 134 -22.70 6.49 21.00
N ARG A 135 -22.77 7.56 21.80
CA ARG A 135 -23.23 7.47 23.20
C ARG A 135 -24.65 6.91 23.20
N ALA A 136 -24.92 5.95 24.07
CA ALA A 136 -26.26 5.60 24.53
C ALA A 136 -26.20 5.40 26.06
N PRO A 137 -27.30 5.50 26.83
CA PRO A 137 -28.69 5.73 26.43
C PRO A 137 -29.39 6.87 27.23
N GLY A 138 -30.26 7.62 26.56
CA GLY A 138 -31.19 8.56 27.22
C GLY A 138 -32.38 8.77 26.31
N GLY A 139 -33.46 8.03 26.56
CA GLY A 139 -34.67 8.05 25.73
C GLY A 139 -35.47 9.34 25.92
N CYS A 140 -35.97 9.88 24.82
CA CYS A 140 -37.14 10.77 24.85
C CYS A 140 -38.03 10.43 23.64
N ARG A 141 -39.29 10.07 23.93
CA ARG A 141 -40.32 9.80 22.90
C ARG A 141 -40.88 11.12 22.34
N PRO A 142 -41.31 11.17 21.07
CA PRO A 142 -41.87 12.39 20.51
C PRO A 142 -43.32 12.58 20.98
N GLY A 143 -43.64 13.75 21.54
CA GLY A 143 -45.02 14.13 21.90
C GLY A 143 -45.23 14.99 23.14
N ARG A 144 -44.19 15.33 23.92
CA ARG A 144 -44.30 16.29 25.04
C ARG A 144 -42.98 17.04 25.23
N CYS A 145 -42.90 18.26 24.72
CA CYS A 145 -42.11 19.32 25.34
C CYS A 145 -43.12 20.41 25.77
N PRO A 146 -43.12 20.87 27.03
CA PRO A 146 -43.64 22.19 27.34
C PRO A 146 -42.77 23.29 26.71
#